data_AF-A0A0D0A0H8-F1
#
_entry.id   AF-A0A0D0A0H8-F1
#
_cell.length_a   1.000
_cell.length_b   1.000
_cell.length_c   1.000
_cell.angle_alpha   90.00
_cell.angle_beta   90.00
_cell.angle_gamma   90.00
#
_symmetry.space_group_name_H-M   'P 1'
#
loop_
_entity.id
_entity.type
_entity.pdbx_description
1 polymer ?
#
loop_
_entity_poly.entity_id
_entity_poly.type
_entity_poly.pdbx_seq_one_letter_code
_entity_poly.pdbx_strand_id
1 'polypeptide(L)'
;MPRVVRFVFWRILIFYVLSILLIGLNVPWDYPNLSDKTTTTSPFTIVFQLAGSTAAASFINTVILTSVLSAGNHALFAGTRVLYGLSVVRPRRYAPRIFSRTTPAGVPVFALLATSSISILCFGSSYIGSGQLWGWLQNIVGVSNQIAWLSIGLASWRFRKAWLLQGRPIEELKFRVGWTWPWGPYFVIVAVLALILSKPCI
;
A
#
# COMPACT_ATOMS: atom_id res chain seq x y z
N MET A 1 -11.86 -7.67 14.44
CA MET A 1 -10.69 -7.65 13.54
C MET A 1 -10.69 -8.78 12.50
N PRO A 2 -10.67 -10.09 12.82
CA PRO A 2 -10.41 -11.13 11.81
C PRO A 2 -11.56 -11.33 10.81
N ARG A 3 -12.81 -11.10 11.22
CA ARG A 3 -13.97 -11.12 10.32
C ARG A 3 -13.88 -10.01 9.26
N VAL A 4 -13.55 -8.79 9.68
CA VAL A 4 -13.45 -7.62 8.79
C VAL A 4 -12.38 -7.86 7.71
N VAL A 5 -11.21 -8.38 8.09
CA VAL A 5 -10.13 -8.69 7.14
C VAL A 5 -10.58 -9.70 6.08
N ARG A 6 -11.31 -10.76 6.46
CA ARG A 6 -11.84 -11.74 5.51
C ARG A 6 -12.87 -11.15 4.56
N PHE A 7 -13.78 -10.31 5.06
CA PHE A 7 -14.75 -9.62 4.21
C PHE A 7 -14.08 -8.66 3.24
N VAL A 8 -13.11 -7.88 3.71
CA VAL A 8 -12.35 -6.94 2.86
C VAL A 8 -11.60 -7.69 1.77
N PHE A 9 -10.97 -8.83 2.08
CA PHE A 9 -10.27 -9.65 1.09
C PHE A 9 -11.18 -10.12 -0.04
N TRP A 10 -12.31 -10.77 0.29
CA TRP A 10 -13.27 -11.24 -0.72
C TRP A 10 -13.90 -10.11 -1.51
N ARG A 11 -14.21 -8.99 -0.83
CA ARG A 11 -14.74 -7.79 -1.46
C ARG A 11 -13.79 -7.23 -2.52
N ILE A 12 -12.51 -7.07 -2.18
CA ILE A 12 -11.49 -6.58 -3.12
C ILE A 12 -11.33 -7.56 -4.28
N LEU A 13 -11.23 -8.86 -4.00
CA LEU A 13 -11.05 -9.89 -5.03
C LEU A 13 -12.19 -9.90 -6.04
N ILE A 14 -13.45 -9.89 -5.56
CA ILE A 14 -14.63 -9.87 -6.43
C ILE A 14 -14.67 -8.58 -7.25
N PHE A 15 -14.46 -7.41 -6.63
CA PHE A 15 -14.47 -6.16 -7.38
C PHE A 15 -13.37 -6.09 -8.43
N TYR A 16 -12.14 -6.53 -8.12
CA TYR A 16 -11.05 -6.53 -9.09
C TYR A 16 -11.33 -7.48 -10.26
N VAL A 17 -11.70 -8.73 -9.99
CA VAL A 17 -11.95 -9.73 -11.05
C VAL A 17 -13.13 -9.31 -11.91
N LEU A 18 -14.23 -8.86 -11.30
CA LEU A 18 -15.41 -8.39 -12.02
C LEU A 18 -15.09 -7.17 -12.88
N SER A 19 -14.35 -6.20 -12.33
CA SER A 19 -13.94 -5.02 -13.08
C SER A 19 -13.06 -5.35 -14.28
N ILE A 20 -12.05 -6.21 -14.11
CA ILE A 20 -11.16 -6.62 -15.21
C ILE A 20 -11.97 -7.37 -16.27
N LEU A 21 -12.90 -8.23 -15.87
CA LEU A 21 -13.79 -8.95 -16.78
C LEU A 21 -14.69 -7.98 -17.57
N LEU A 22 -15.30 -7.00 -16.91
CA LEU A 22 -16.14 -6.00 -17.57
C LEU A 22 -15.35 -5.14 -18.56
N ILE A 23 -14.13 -4.72 -18.19
CA ILE A 23 -13.24 -3.98 -19.09
C ILE A 23 -12.83 -4.86 -20.26
N GLY A 24 -12.42 -6.11 -20.01
CA GLY A 24 -11.96 -7.04 -21.04
C GLY A 24 -13.07 -7.47 -22.02
N LEU A 25 -14.34 -7.48 -21.60
CA LEU A 25 -15.48 -7.76 -22.49
C LEU A 25 -15.91 -6.55 -23.31
N ASN A 26 -15.70 -5.32 -22.81
CA ASN A 26 -16.17 -4.10 -23.47
C ASN A 26 -15.09 -3.42 -24.34
N VAL A 27 -13.81 -3.64 -24.03
CA VAL A 27 -12.71 -3.00 -24.76
C VAL A 27 -12.11 -4.00 -25.75
N PRO A 28 -12.22 -3.77 -27.08
CA PRO A 28 -11.59 -4.63 -28.06
C PRO A 28 -10.07 -4.64 -27.88
N TRP A 29 -9.46 -5.80 -28.10
CA TRP A 29 -8.02 -6.03 -27.91
C TRP A 29 -7.12 -5.19 -28.84
N ASP A 30 -7.69 -4.63 -29.91
CA ASP A 30 -7.01 -3.83 -30.94
C ASP A 30 -7.24 -2.31 -30.75
N TYR A 31 -7.57 -1.86 -29.53
CA TYR A 31 -7.80 -0.44 -29.29
C TYR A 31 -6.47 0.35 -29.34
N PRO A 32 -6.32 1.37 -30.21
CA PRO A 32 -5.04 2.02 -30.48
C PRO A 32 -4.42 2.76 -29.27
N ASN A 33 -5.19 2.99 -28.20
CA ASN A 33 -4.74 3.63 -26.95
C ASN A 33 -4.58 2.67 -25.76
N LEU A 34 -4.60 1.34 -25.98
CA LEU A 34 -4.48 0.36 -24.89
C LEU A 34 -3.02 0.18 -24.40
N SER A 35 -2.04 0.47 -25.27
CA SER A 35 -0.60 0.27 -25.02
C SER A 35 0.17 1.55 -24.72
N ASP A 36 -0.50 2.70 -24.68
CA ASP A 36 0.15 3.91 -24.23
C ASP A 36 0.30 3.82 -22.71
N LYS A 37 1.55 3.73 -22.24
CA LYS A 37 1.94 3.78 -20.82
C LYS A 37 1.63 5.14 -20.18
N THR A 38 0.75 5.93 -20.77
CA THR A 38 0.31 7.22 -20.25
C THR A 38 -0.71 6.94 -19.15
N THR A 39 -0.24 7.10 -17.92
CA THR A 39 -0.96 6.98 -16.64
C THR A 39 -2.22 7.86 -16.51
N THR A 40 -2.61 8.57 -17.57
CA THR A 40 -3.56 9.68 -17.56
C THR A 40 -4.99 9.24 -17.87
N THR A 41 -5.20 8.05 -18.44
CA THR A 41 -6.56 7.58 -18.79
C THR A 41 -6.86 6.24 -18.13
N SER A 42 -7.78 6.27 -17.16
CA SER A 42 -8.20 5.05 -16.46
C SER A 42 -8.96 4.12 -17.42
N PRO A 43 -8.72 2.80 -17.40
CA PRO A 43 -9.45 1.86 -18.24
C PRO A 43 -10.98 1.96 -18.08
N PHE A 44 -11.45 2.33 -16.88
CA PHE A 44 -12.87 2.58 -16.63
C PHE A 44 -13.39 3.83 -17.33
N THR A 45 -12.59 4.89 -17.44
CA THR A 45 -13.01 6.11 -18.15
C THR A 45 -13.07 5.87 -19.65
N ILE A 46 -12.22 5.00 -20.19
CA ILE A 46 -12.22 4.62 -21.62
C ILE A 46 -13.54 3.92 -21.99
N VAL A 47 -14.02 3.00 -21.16
CA VAL A 47 -15.30 2.30 -21.39
C VAL A 47 -16.48 3.27 -21.46
N PHE A 48 -16.54 4.27 -20.57
CA PHE A 48 -17.63 5.26 -20.57
C PHE A 48 -17.50 6.30 -21.68
N GLN A 49 -16.28 6.63 -22.08
CA GLN A 49 -16.03 7.51 -23.23
C GLN A 49 -16.42 6.83 -24.55
N LEU A 50 -16.15 5.52 -24.69
CA LEU A 50 -16.61 4.67 -25.78
C LEU A 50 -18.14 4.52 -25.82
N ALA A 51 -18.79 4.47 -24.66
CA ALA A 51 -20.24 4.43 -24.54
C ALA A 51 -20.93 5.78 -24.83
N GLY A 52 -20.18 6.83 -25.20
CA GLY A 52 -20.73 8.11 -25.68
C GLY A 52 -21.20 9.08 -24.59
N SER A 53 -20.95 8.81 -23.30
CA SER A 53 -21.38 9.69 -22.20
C SER A 53 -20.21 10.40 -21.52
N THR A 54 -19.98 11.66 -21.91
CA THR A 54 -18.99 12.55 -21.28
C THR A 54 -19.34 12.88 -19.82
N ALA A 55 -20.62 12.92 -19.47
CA ALA A 55 -21.08 13.12 -18.10
C ALA A 55 -20.69 11.94 -17.18
N ALA A 56 -20.80 10.70 -17.68
CA ALA A 56 -20.39 9.52 -16.92
C ALA A 56 -18.86 9.47 -16.69
N ALA A 57 -18.07 9.86 -17.70
CA ALA A 57 -16.62 9.93 -17.57
C ALA A 57 -16.17 10.94 -16.49
N SER A 58 -16.78 12.14 -16.46
CA SER A 58 -16.50 13.16 -15.44
C SER A 58 -16.87 12.70 -14.03
N PHE A 59 -18.01 12.02 -13.86
CA PHE A 59 -18.41 11.48 -12.57
C PHE A 59 -17.39 10.46 -12.03
N ILE A 60 -16.93 9.53 -12.87
CA ILE A 60 -15.92 8.55 -12.49
C ILE A 60 -14.61 9.23 -12.11
N ASN A 61 -14.17 10.25 -12.84
CA ASN A 61 -12.99 11.03 -12.50
C ASN A 61 -13.11 11.71 -11.13
N THR A 62 -14.27 12.29 -10.79
CA THR A 62 -14.52 12.86 -9.45
C THR A 62 -14.41 11.79 -8.37
N VAL A 63 -15.01 10.61 -8.58
CA VAL A 63 -14.93 9.49 -7.62
C VAL A 63 -13.50 9.02 -7.41
N ILE A 64 -12.71 8.92 -8.49
CA ILE A 64 -11.28 8.57 -8.43
C ILE A 64 -10.52 9.62 -7.62
N LEU A 65 -10.73 10.91 -7.91
CA LEU A 65 -10.06 12.01 -7.22
C LEU A 65 -10.35 11.99 -5.71
N THR A 66 -11.63 11.85 -5.31
CA THR A 66 -12.02 11.73 -3.91
C THR A 66 -11.40 10.50 -3.25
N SER A 67 -11.32 9.38 -3.96
CA SER A 67 -10.71 8.14 -3.47
C SER A 67 -9.20 8.30 -3.22
N VAL A 68 -8.48 8.94 -4.14
CA VAL A 68 -7.04 9.21 -4.01
C VAL A 68 -6.77 10.18 -2.86
N LEU A 69 -7.58 11.22 -2.70
CA LEU A 69 -7.49 12.16 -1.57
C LEU A 69 -7.68 11.46 -0.22
N SER A 70 -8.68 10.57 -0.13
CA SER A 70 -8.93 9.78 1.08
C SER A 70 -7.76 8.85 1.42
N ALA A 71 -7.24 8.13 0.41
CA ALA A 71 -6.08 7.27 0.56
C ALA A 71 -4.81 8.04 0.97
N GLY A 72 -4.61 9.24 0.39
CA GLY A 72 -3.51 10.13 0.74
C GLY A 72 -3.56 10.59 2.20
N ASN A 73 -4.73 10.97 2.70
CA ASN A 73 -4.91 11.32 4.11
C ASN A 73 -4.57 10.15 5.05
N HIS A 74 -5.01 8.93 4.71
CA HIS A 74 -4.66 7.73 5.46
C HIS A 74 -3.15 7.45 5.44
N ALA A 75 -2.48 7.62 4.29
CA ALA A 75 -1.04 7.44 4.15
C ALA A 75 -0.24 8.44 5.00
N LEU A 76 -0.63 9.73 5.00
CA LEU A 76 -0.02 10.76 5.85
C LEU A 76 -0.20 10.46 7.33
N PHE A 77 -1.40 10.06 7.74
CA PHE A 77 -1.66 9.65 9.12
C PHE A 77 -0.80 8.46 9.53
N ALA A 78 -0.72 7.42 8.69
CA ALA A 78 0.09 6.24 8.95
C ALA A 78 1.58 6.59 9.06
N GLY A 79 2.14 7.33 8.10
CA GLY A 79 3.55 7.74 8.10
C GLY A 79 3.91 8.58 9.33
N THR A 80 3.05 9.53 9.69
CA THR A 80 3.19 10.36 10.90
C THR A 80 3.28 9.52 12.17
N ARG A 81 2.44 8.47 12.28
CA ARG A 81 2.41 7.57 13.45
C ARG A 81 3.58 6.61 13.48
N VAL A 82 4.08 6.14 12.34
CA VAL A 82 5.32 5.35 12.26
C VAL A 82 6.51 6.20 12.75
N LEU A 83 6.65 7.43 12.26
CA LEU A 83 7.73 8.34 12.65
C LEU A 83 7.67 8.70 14.14
N TYR A 84 6.46 8.96 14.66
CA TYR A 84 6.22 9.15 16.09
C TYR A 84 6.62 7.90 16.89
N GLY A 85 6.20 6.70 16.45
CA GLY A 85 6.56 5.43 17.10
C GLY A 85 8.06 5.26 17.22
N LEU A 86 8.82 5.52 16.15
CA LEU A 86 10.28 5.47 16.15
C LEU A 86 10.94 6.46 17.15
N SER A 87 10.29 7.58 17.42
CA SER A 87 10.79 8.59 18.36
C SER A 87 10.52 8.26 19.84
N VAL A 88 9.48 7.45 20.11
CA VAL A 88 9.01 7.09 21.45
C VAL A 88 9.54 5.72 21.91
N VAL A 89 9.96 4.85 21.00
CA VAL A 89 10.56 3.54 21.32
C VAL A 89 11.71 3.70 22.31
N ARG A 90 11.68 2.88 23.37
CA ARG A 90 12.73 2.72 24.39
C ARG A 90 13.24 1.28 24.37
N PRO A 91 14.53 1.01 24.65
CA PRO A 91 15.54 1.90 25.24
C PRO A 91 16.34 2.77 24.24
N ARG A 92 16.39 2.43 22.95
CA ARG A 92 17.05 3.23 21.91
C ARG A 92 16.02 4.03 21.12
N ARG A 93 16.19 5.36 21.06
CA ARG A 93 15.38 6.25 20.22
C ARG A 93 15.94 6.20 18.80
N TYR A 94 15.12 5.78 17.84
CA TYR A 94 15.52 5.67 16.43
C TYR A 94 15.25 6.96 15.63
N ALA A 95 14.51 7.92 16.22
CA ALA A 95 14.22 9.22 15.63
C ALA A 95 14.42 10.36 16.65
N PRO A 96 14.77 11.59 16.22
CA PRO A 96 15.05 12.71 17.12
C PRO A 96 13.83 13.08 17.97
N ARG A 97 14.11 13.58 19.19
CA ARG A 97 13.08 13.88 20.20
C ARG A 97 12.02 14.89 19.74
N ILE A 98 12.34 15.70 18.74
CA ILE A 98 11.43 16.70 18.16
C ILE A 98 10.14 16.02 17.64
N PHE A 99 10.24 14.81 17.07
CA PHE A 99 9.08 14.08 16.55
C PHE A 99 8.21 13.42 17.62
N SER A 100 8.67 13.35 18.87
CA SER A 100 7.89 12.83 20.00
C SER A 100 6.94 13.87 20.63
N ARG A 101 7.03 15.14 20.20
CA ARG A 101 6.16 16.20 20.71
C ARG A 101 4.77 16.10 20.07
N THR A 102 3.75 15.92 20.90
CA THR A 102 2.34 15.86 20.51
C THR A 102 1.59 17.08 21.00
N THR A 103 0.57 17.50 20.25
CA THR A 103 -0.44 18.46 20.72
C THR A 103 -1.29 17.87 21.85
N PRO A 104 -2.06 18.70 22.59
CA PRO A 104 -3.03 18.21 23.56
C PRO A 104 -4.07 17.22 22.98
N ALA A 105 -4.34 17.31 21.67
CA ALA A 105 -5.19 16.37 20.93
C ALA A 105 -4.45 15.06 20.52
N GLY A 106 -3.20 14.86 20.96
CA GLY A 106 -2.41 13.67 20.66
C GLY A 106 -1.81 13.61 19.25
N VAL A 107 -1.82 14.71 18.50
CA VAL A 107 -1.32 14.78 17.12
C VAL A 107 0.16 15.20 17.11
N PRO A 108 1.09 14.37 16.58
CA PRO A 108 2.51 14.73 16.50
C PRO A 108 2.76 15.63 15.28
N VAL A 109 2.57 16.95 15.46
CA VAL A 109 2.61 17.95 14.38
C VAL A 109 3.97 18.02 13.69
N PHE A 110 5.08 17.88 14.41
CA PHE A 110 6.42 17.89 13.79
C PHE A 110 6.64 16.69 12.88
N ALA A 111 6.11 15.52 13.25
CA ALA A 111 6.19 14.32 12.42
C ALA A 111 5.30 14.49 11.17
N LEU A 112 4.10 15.06 11.34
CA LEU A 112 3.20 15.38 10.24
C LEU A 112 3.85 16.34 9.24
N LEU A 113 4.39 17.46 9.71
CA LEU A 113 5.07 18.44 8.85
C LEU A 113 6.23 17.81 8.07
N ALA A 114 7.05 16.99 8.72
CA ALA A 114 8.14 16.29 8.02
C ALA A 114 7.62 15.36 6.91
N THR A 115 6.61 14.53 7.20
CA THR A 115 6.02 13.63 6.19
C THR A 115 5.32 14.38 5.06
N SER A 116 4.66 15.50 5.36
CA SER A 116 4.01 16.35 4.35
C SER A 116 5.03 17.05 3.47
N SER A 117 6.12 17.58 4.03
CA SER A 117 7.20 18.20 3.24
C SER A 117 7.83 17.21 2.27
N ILE A 118 8.10 15.97 2.71
CA ILE A 118 8.61 14.91 1.82
C ILE A 118 7.59 14.58 0.72
N SER A 119 6.30 14.53 1.04
CA SER A 119 5.24 14.28 0.07
C SER A 119 5.15 15.39 -0.99
N ILE A 120 5.27 16.66 -0.59
CA ILE A 120 5.30 17.82 -1.49
C ILE A 120 6.53 17.77 -2.40
N LEU A 121 7.70 17.44 -1.86
CA LEU A 121 8.92 17.27 -2.66
C LEU A 121 8.79 16.13 -3.68
N CYS A 122 8.20 15.00 -3.26
CA CYS A 122 7.93 13.87 -4.15
C CYS A 122 6.91 14.25 -5.25
N PHE A 123 5.88 15.02 -4.93
CA PHE A 123 4.94 15.55 -5.92
C PHE A 123 5.63 16.50 -6.91
N GLY A 124 6.46 17.42 -6.42
CA GLY A 124 7.25 18.34 -7.25
C GLY A 124 8.20 17.60 -8.20
N SER A 125 8.72 16.44 -7.79
CA SER A 125 9.56 15.58 -8.62
C SER A 125 8.88 15.11 -9.91
N SER A 126 7.54 15.07 -9.94
CA SER A 126 6.77 14.70 -11.13
C SER A 126 6.88 15.75 -12.26
N TYR A 127 7.24 16.99 -11.93
CA TYR A 127 7.41 18.07 -12.92
C TYR A 127 8.84 18.18 -13.45
N ILE A 128 9.80 17.47 -12.86
CA ILE A 128 11.23 17.57 -13.16
C ILE A 128 11.68 16.34 -13.96
N GLY A 129 12.38 16.55 -15.08
CA GLY A 129 13.10 15.48 -15.79
C GLY A 129 12.20 14.44 -16.48
N SER A 130 11.22 14.88 -17.26
CA SER A 130 10.38 14.04 -18.15
C SER A 130 9.70 12.82 -17.51
N GLY A 131 9.49 12.85 -16.19
CA GLY A 131 8.86 11.76 -15.43
C GLY A 131 9.80 10.62 -15.04
N GLN A 132 11.09 10.68 -15.36
CA GLN A 132 12.07 9.66 -14.97
C GLN A 132 12.27 9.63 -13.45
N LEU A 133 12.37 10.80 -12.81
CA LEU A 133 12.55 10.91 -11.36
C LEU A 133 11.37 10.32 -10.60
N TRP A 134 10.15 10.57 -11.08
CA TRP A 134 8.94 9.94 -10.54
C TRP A 134 9.00 8.42 -10.64
N GLY A 135 9.40 7.88 -11.79
CA GLY A 135 9.58 6.43 -11.98
C GLY A 135 10.58 5.82 -11.00
N TRP A 136 11.70 6.48 -10.76
CA TRP A 136 12.70 6.03 -9.78
C TRP A 136 12.15 6.01 -8.36
N LEU A 137 11.48 7.07 -7.93
CA LEU A 137 10.86 7.15 -6.60
C LEU A 137 9.78 6.07 -6.42
N GLN A 138 8.96 5.85 -7.45
CA GLN A 138 7.93 4.81 -7.44
C GLN A 138 8.54 3.40 -7.30
N ASN A 139 9.66 3.14 -7.99
CA ASN A 139 10.39 1.88 -7.86
C ASN A 139 10.96 1.68 -6.44
N ILE A 140 11.56 2.73 -5.86
CA ILE A 140 12.10 2.69 -4.48
C ILE A 140 10.98 2.40 -3.47
N VAL A 141 9.82 3.05 -3.61
CA VAL A 141 8.66 2.80 -2.73
C VAL A 141 8.17 1.36 -2.87
N GLY A 142 8.11 0.83 -4.10
CA GLY A 142 7.72 -0.55 -4.38
C GLY A 142 8.64 -1.56 -3.67
N VAL A 143 9.95 -1.40 -3.81
CA VAL A 143 10.95 -2.27 -3.16
C VAL A 143 10.91 -2.11 -1.63
N SER A 144 10.78 -0.88 -1.12
CA SER A 144 10.69 -0.61 0.32
C SER A 144 9.47 -1.31 0.95
N ASN A 145 8.33 -1.29 0.26
CA ASN A 145 7.13 -2.01 0.70
C ASN A 145 7.39 -3.52 0.72
N GLN A 146 7.99 -4.10 -0.32
CA GLN A 146 8.36 -5.53 -0.35
C GLN A 146 9.25 -5.92 0.84
N ILE A 147 10.28 -5.13 1.14
CA ILE A 147 11.16 -5.36 2.31
C ILE A 147 10.35 -5.30 3.62
N ALA A 148 9.40 -4.39 3.74
CA ALA A 148 8.52 -4.33 4.92
C ALA A 148 7.68 -5.62 5.08
N TRP A 149 7.10 -6.14 3.99
CA TRP A 149 6.38 -7.42 4.00
C TRP A 149 7.28 -8.60 4.39
N LEU A 150 8.52 -8.63 3.90
CA LEU A 150 9.52 -9.63 4.28
C LEU A 150 9.81 -9.58 5.78
N SER A 151 10.03 -8.39 6.33
CA SER A 151 10.26 -8.16 7.76
C SER A 151 9.07 -8.63 8.62
N ILE A 152 7.84 -8.32 8.20
CA ILE A 152 6.61 -8.78 8.87
C ILE A 152 6.52 -10.31 8.85
N GLY A 153 6.81 -10.94 7.71
CA GLY A 153 6.81 -12.39 7.56
C GLY A 153 7.83 -13.06 8.50
N LEU A 154 9.06 -12.56 8.52
CA LEU A 154 10.13 -13.07 9.38
C LEU A 154 9.84 -12.85 10.87
N ALA A 155 9.36 -11.67 11.26
CA ALA A 155 8.97 -11.37 12.64
C ALA A 155 7.83 -12.28 13.10
N SER A 156 6.82 -12.50 12.25
CA SER A 156 5.70 -13.41 12.53
C SER A 156 6.17 -14.86 12.72
N TRP A 157 7.13 -15.31 11.90
CA TRP A 157 7.72 -16.64 12.03
C TRP A 157 8.54 -16.78 13.33
N ARG A 158 9.45 -15.83 13.60
CA ARG A 158 10.29 -15.84 14.82
C ARG A 158 9.47 -15.72 16.09
N PHE A 159 8.46 -14.86 16.12
CA PHE A 159 7.57 -14.69 17.26
C PHE A 159 6.91 -16.01 17.66
N ARG A 160 6.44 -16.78 16.67
CA ARG A 160 5.73 -18.05 16.92
C ARG A 160 6.68 -19.18 17.29
N LYS A 161 7.89 -19.21 16.73
CA LYS A 161 8.95 -20.13 17.18
C LYS A 161 9.32 -19.85 18.64
N ALA A 162 9.47 -18.58 19.01
CA ALA A 162 9.72 -18.19 20.40
C ALA A 162 8.55 -18.53 21.34
N TRP A 163 7.30 -18.37 20.87
CA TRP A 163 6.10 -18.71 21.63
C TRP A 163 6.03 -20.20 21.98
N LEU A 164 6.32 -21.07 21.01
CA LEU A 164 6.38 -22.52 21.22
C LEU A 164 7.52 -22.93 22.15
N LEU A 165 8.69 -22.32 22.00
CA LEU A 165 9.85 -22.57 22.87
C LEU A 165 9.59 -22.14 24.33
N GLN A 166 8.72 -21.16 24.56
CA GLN A 166 8.30 -20.71 25.89
C GLN A 166 7.23 -21.63 26.52
N GLY A 167 6.88 -22.76 25.89
CA GLY A 167 5.93 -23.74 26.42
C GLY A 167 4.49 -23.24 26.49
N ARG A 168 4.15 -22.13 25.82
CA ARG A 168 2.80 -21.56 25.83
C ARG A 168 1.93 -22.20 24.76
N PRO A 169 0.73 -22.71 25.10
CA PRO A 169 -0.16 -23.31 24.12
C PRO A 169 -0.61 -22.29 23.08
N ILE A 170 -0.79 -22.75 21.84
CA ILE A 170 -1.26 -21.91 20.71
C ILE A 170 -2.70 -21.41 20.98
N GLU A 171 -3.45 -22.09 21.86
CA GLU A 171 -4.81 -21.71 22.23
C GLU A 171 -4.91 -20.36 22.96
N GLU A 172 -3.86 -19.94 23.67
CA GLU A 172 -3.79 -18.65 24.38
C GLU A 172 -3.60 -17.45 23.44
N LEU A 173 -3.24 -17.69 22.16
CA LEU A 173 -3.10 -16.61 21.19
C LEU A 173 -4.47 -16.03 20.85
N LYS A 174 -4.65 -14.75 21.21
CA LYS A 174 -5.85 -13.93 20.92
C LYS A 174 -6.22 -13.91 19.42
N PHE A 175 -5.25 -14.17 18.54
CA PHE A 175 -5.44 -14.26 17.09
C PHE A 175 -4.99 -15.62 16.56
N ARG A 176 -5.96 -16.54 16.42
CA ARG A 176 -5.76 -17.83 15.77
C ARG A 176 -5.77 -17.64 14.25
N VAL A 177 -4.70 -18.05 13.59
CA VAL A 177 -4.63 -18.14 12.14
C VAL A 177 -4.99 -19.58 11.79
N GLY A 178 -6.24 -19.81 11.40
CA GLY A 178 -6.76 -21.16 11.14
C GLY A 178 -6.10 -21.83 9.94
N TRP A 179 -6.47 -21.43 8.73
CA TRP A 179 -6.09 -22.12 7.48
C TRP A 179 -4.65 -21.86 7.02
N THR A 180 -4.07 -20.72 7.40
CA THR A 180 -2.75 -20.27 6.93
C THR A 180 -1.58 -20.76 7.81
N TRP A 181 -1.83 -21.63 8.78
CA TRP A 181 -0.78 -22.22 9.62
C TRP A 181 -0.49 -23.64 9.11
N PRO A 182 0.77 -24.06 8.83
CA PRO A 182 2.09 -23.47 9.10
C PRO A 182 2.80 -22.78 7.91
N TRP A 183 2.15 -22.69 6.76
CA TRP A 183 2.76 -22.29 5.48
C TRP A 183 2.69 -20.79 5.18
N GLY A 184 1.79 -20.04 5.81
CA GLY A 184 1.55 -18.62 5.52
C GLY A 184 2.80 -17.73 5.60
N PRO A 185 3.55 -17.72 6.72
CA PRO A 185 4.77 -16.91 6.82
C PRO A 185 5.85 -17.31 5.81
N TYR A 186 6.01 -18.61 5.53
CA TYR A 186 6.97 -19.10 4.53
C TYR A 186 6.55 -18.69 3.12
N PHE A 187 5.26 -18.81 2.80
CA PHE A 187 4.72 -18.35 1.52
C PHE A 187 4.99 -16.86 1.31
N VAL A 188 4.75 -16.02 2.32
CA VAL A 188 5.04 -14.58 2.24
C VAL A 188 6.53 -14.34 2.02
N ILE A 189 7.42 -15.01 2.76
CA ILE A 189 8.87 -14.85 2.62
C ILE A 189 9.31 -15.27 1.21
N VAL A 190 8.91 -16.45 0.74
CA VAL A 190 9.30 -16.99 -0.57
C VAL A 190 8.72 -16.16 -1.71
N ALA A 191 7.43 -15.79 -1.64
CA ALA A 191 6.79 -14.98 -2.67
C ALA A 191 7.42 -13.59 -2.76
N VAL A 192 7.70 -12.94 -1.62
CA VAL A 192 8.34 -11.63 -1.62
C VAL A 192 9.79 -11.71 -2.12
N LEU A 193 10.55 -12.75 -1.75
CA LEU A 193 11.89 -12.97 -2.28
C LEU A 193 11.87 -13.20 -3.80
N ALA A 194 10.95 -14.03 -4.29
CA ALA A 194 10.76 -14.25 -5.72
C ALA A 194 10.42 -12.95 -6.46
N LEU A 195 9.56 -12.11 -5.88
CA LEU A 195 9.17 -10.81 -6.47
C LEU A 195 10.31 -9.79 -6.50
N ILE A 196 11.14 -9.77 -5.46
CA ILE A 196 12.34 -8.91 -5.41
C ILE A 196 13.34 -9.37 -6.48
N LEU A 197 13.53 -10.68 -6.64
CA LEU A 197 14.45 -11.26 -7.64
C LEU A 197 13.91 -11.15 -9.08
N SER A 198 12.59 -11.20 -9.28
CA SER A 198 11.98 -11.13 -10.61
C SER A 198 11.95 -9.72 -11.20
N LYS A 199 12.04 -8.68 -10.36
CA LYS A 199 12.11 -7.31 -10.85
C LYS A 199 13.55 -6.98 -11.22
N PRO A 200 13.87 -6.76 -12.51
CA PRO A 200 15.18 -6.22 -12.85
C PRO A 200 15.29 -4.84 -12.19
N CYS A 201 16.21 -4.72 -11.24
CA CYS A 201 16.69 -3.43 -10.77
C CYS A 201 17.59 -2.84 -11.86
N ILE A 202 17.00 -2.32 -12.94
CA ILE A 202 17.57 -1.35 -13.91
C ILE A 202 16.40 -0.72 -14.65
#